data_AF-A0A0K1E9C3-F1
#
_entry.id   AF-A0A0K1E9C3-F1
#
_cell.length_a   1.000
_cell.length_b   1.000
_cell.length_c   1.000
_cell.angle_alpha   90.00
_cell.angle_beta   90.00
_cell.angle_gamma   90.00
#
_symmetry.space_group_name_H-M   'P 1'
#
loop_
_entity.id
_entity.type
_entity.pdbx_description
1 polymer ?
#
loop_
_entity_poly.entity_id
_entity_poly.type
_entity_poly.pdbx_seq_one_letter_code
_entity_poly.pdbx_strand_id
1 'polypeptide(L)' 'MNAVTTPDQEFSIVTPNGHLRVQGRMEAMRRGEEASRKTDHCIEVIRDDGRLTFIFWDGTLQGCVQRG' A
#
# COMPACT_ATOMS: atom_id res chain seq x y z
N MET A 1 -4.51 -0.22 -28.12
CA MET A 1 -4.70 0.51 -26.85
C MET A 1 -3.34 0.54 -26.16
N ASN A 2 -2.67 1.69 -26.09
CA ASN A 2 -1.37 1.77 -25.41
C ASN A 2 -1.63 1.88 -23.92
N ALA A 3 -1.30 0.83 -23.16
CA ALA A 3 -1.21 0.92 -21.71
C ALA A 3 -0.10 1.93 -21.41
N VAL A 4 -0.47 3.08 -20.85
CA VAL A 4 0.51 4.00 -20.24
C VAL A 4 1.12 3.23 -19.08
N THR A 5 2.31 2.68 -19.28
CA THR A 5 3.12 2.10 -18.22
C THR A 5 3.60 3.27 -17.37
N THR A 6 2.82 3.63 -16.34
CA THR A 6 3.32 4.45 -15.24
C THR A 6 4.62 3.80 -14.75
N PRO A 7 5.73 4.54 -14.62
CA PRO A 7 7.00 3.98 -14.12
C PRO A 7 6.75 3.23 -12.80
N ASP A 8 7.49 2.14 -12.58
CA ASP A 8 7.35 1.31 -11.38
C ASP A 8 7.51 2.19 -10.13
N GLN A 9 6.37 2.49 -9.50
CA GLN A 9 6.30 3.31 -8.31
C GLN A 9 6.62 2.44 -7.10
N GLU A 10 7.54 2.89 -6.25
CA GLU A 10 7.85 2.23 -4.99
C GLU A 10 6.81 2.59 -3.92
N PHE A 11 6.43 1.59 -3.13
CA PHE A 11 5.55 1.71 -1.98
C PHE A 11 6.20 1.03 -0.77
N SER A 12 5.94 1.60 0.39
CA SER A 12 6.28 1.05 1.69
C SER A 12 5.01 0.58 2.41
N ILE A 13 4.95 -0.70 2.76
CA ILE A 13 3.90 -1.28 3.61
C ILE A 13 4.38 -1.22 5.05
N VAL A 14 3.74 -0.41 5.86
CA VAL A 14 4.03 -0.24 7.28
C VAL A 14 3.20 -1.24 8.07
N THR A 15 3.89 -2.14 8.76
CA THR A 15 3.29 -3.16 9.64
C THR A 15 3.85 -2.99 11.06
N PRO A 16 3.19 -3.57 12.09
CA PRO A 16 3.73 -3.58 13.45
C PRO A 16 5.13 -4.23 13.56
N ASN A 17 5.46 -5.13 12.63
CA ASN A 17 6.73 -5.86 12.63
C ASN A 17 7.83 -5.16 11.79
N GLY A 18 7.53 -3.99 11.23
CA GLY A 18 8.45 -3.23 10.40
C GLY A 18 7.88 -2.86 9.04
N HIS A 19 8.77 -2.39 8.16
CA HIS A 19 8.42 -1.82 6.86
C HIS A 19 8.84 -2.78 5.74
N LEU A 20 7.95 -2.98 4.77
CA LEU A 20 8.20 -3.80 3.59
C LEU A 20 8.09 -2.95 2.32
N ARG A 21 9.17 -2.87 1.53
CA ARG A 21 9.18 -2.18 0.24
C ARG A 21 8.62 -3.07 -0.86
N VAL A 22 7.79 -2.49 -1.72
CA VAL A 22 7.09 -3.17 -2.81
C VAL A 22 7.07 -2.27 -4.04
N GLN A 23 7.41 -2.86 -5.19
CA GLN A 23 7.33 -2.18 -6.47
C GLN A 23 5.96 -2.39 -7.11
N GLY A 24 5.36 -1.30 -7.59
CA GLY A 24 4.09 -1.30 -8.29
C GLY A 24 2.88 -1.23 -7.36
N ARG A 25 1.93 -0.37 -7.73
CA ARG A 25 0.71 -0.11 -6.95
C ARG A 25 -0.12 -1.37 -6.69
N MET A 26 -0.35 -2.20 -7.71
CA MET A 26 -1.21 -3.38 -7.59
C MET A 26 -0.64 -4.41 -6.61
N GLU A 27 0.67 -4.67 -6.68
CA GLU A 27 1.33 -5.60 -5.76
C GLU A 27 1.38 -5.03 -4.34
N ALA A 28 1.60 -3.72 -4.18
CA ALA A 28 1.55 -3.05 -2.89
C ALA A 28 0.16 -3.16 -2.24
N MET A 29 -0.92 -2.98 -3.02
CA MET A 29 -2.30 -3.15 -2.56
C MET A 29 -2.58 -4.59 -2.14
N ARG A 30 -2.23 -5.58 -2.99
CA ARG A 30 -2.42 -7.01 -2.70
C ARG A 30 -1.70 -7.41 -1.41
N ARG A 31 -0.44 -7.01 -1.26
CA ARG A 31 0.37 -7.32 -0.08
C ARG A 31 -0.11 -6.59 1.17
N GLY A 32 -0.57 -5.34 1.04
CA GLY A 32 -1.16 -4.58 2.16
C GLY A 32 -2.43 -5.24 2.68
N GLU A 33 -3.30 -5.68 1.77
CA GLU A 33 -4.49 -6.46 2.11
C GLU A 33 -4.12 -7.76 2.85
N GLU A 34 -3.21 -8.57 2.29
CA GLU A 34 -2.75 -9.82 2.90
C GLU A 34 -2.09 -9.62 4.27
N ALA A 35 -1.32 -8.54 4.44
CA ALA A 35 -0.71 -8.21 5.72
C ALA A 35 -1.78 -7.84 6.77
N SER A 36 -2.81 -7.08 6.38
CA SER A 36 -3.87 -6.63 7.29
C SER A 36 -4.76 -7.78 7.79
N ARG A 37 -4.81 -8.92 7.11
CA ARG A 37 -5.51 -10.14 7.58
C ARG A 37 -4.76 -10.89 8.67
N LYS A 38 -3.48 -10.57 8.88
CA LYS A 38 -2.57 -11.30 9.80
C LYS A 38 -2.34 -10.55 11.10
N THR A 39 -2.99 -9.41 11.30
CA THR A 39 -2.79 -8.54 12.45
C THR A 39 -4.05 -7.77 12.77
N ASP A 40 -4.24 -7.44 14.06
CA ASP A 40 -5.35 -6.60 14.52
C ASP A 40 -5.08 -5.10 14.29
N HIS A 41 -3.89 -4.75 13.78
CA HIS A 41 -3.50 -3.37 13.49
C HIS A 41 -3.86 -2.96 12.05
N CYS A 42 -4.14 -1.67 11.86
CA CYS A 42 -4.24 -1.11 10.52
C CYS A 42 -2.88 -1.19 9.81
N ILE A 43 -2.92 -1.52 8.52
CA ILE A 43 -1.75 -1.53 7.64
C ILE A 43 -1.82 -0.31 6.72
N GLU A 44 -0.74 0.45 6.68
CA GLU A 44 -0.60 1.58 5.77
C GLU A 44 0.29 1.19 4.59
N VAL A 45 -0.17 1.44 3.38
CA VAL A 45 0.61 1.30 2.15
C VAL A 45 0.87 2.69 1.61
N ILE A 46 2.10 3.17 1.78
CA ILE A 46 2.51 4.54 1.50
C ILE A 46 3.34 4.54 0.22
N ARG A 47 3.00 5.35 -0.78
CA ARG A 47 3.90 5.60 -1.92
C ARG A 47 5.14 6.32 -1.40
N ASP A 48 6.33 5.94 -1.85
CA ASP A 48 7.59 6.43 -1.26
C ASP A 48 7.80 7.95 -1.39
N ASP A 49 7.08 8.63 -2.28
CA ASP A 49 7.03 10.09 -2.35
C ASP A 49 6.16 10.75 -1.25
N GLY A 50 5.54 9.93 -0.38
CA GLY A 50 4.69 10.34 0.74
C GLY A 50 3.31 10.89 0.35
N ARG A 51 2.98 10.94 -0.95
CA ARG A 51 1.78 11.64 -1.43
C ARG A 51 0.51 10.78 -1.43
N LEU A 52 0.64 9.47 -1.30
CA LEU A 52 -0.49 8.54 -1.39
C LEU A 52 -0.37 7.47 -0.33
N THR A 53 -1.40 7.31 0.48
CA THR A 53 -1.48 6.28 1.52
C THR A 53 -2.80 5.53 1.39
N PHE A 54 -2.72 4.20 1.29
CA PHE A 54 -3.88 3.31 1.42
C PHE A 54 -3.90 2.70 2.81
N ILE A 55 -5.07 2.60 3.42
CA ILE A 55 -5.23 2.08 4.79
C ILE A 55 -6.07 0.81 4.72
N PHE A 56 -5.52 -0.29 5.19
CA PHE A 56 -6.19 -1.59 5.24
C PHE A 56 -6.44 -2.03 6.69
N TRP A 57 -7.59 -2.65 6.92
CA TRP A 57 -7.92 -3.32 8.17
C TRP A 57 -8.74 -4.56 7.88
N ASP A 58 -8.37 -5.69 8.49
CA ASP A 58 -9.00 -7.01 8.32
C ASP A 58 -9.23 -7.40 6.84
N GLY A 59 -8.20 -7.21 6.01
CA GLY A 59 -8.25 -7.54 4.59
C GLY A 59 -9.15 -6.63 3.74
N THR A 60 -9.59 -5.48 4.28
CA THR A 60 -10.46 -4.54 3.58
C THR A 60 -9.79 -3.17 3.48
N LEU A 61 -9.85 -2.55 2.29
CA LEU A 61 -9.43 -1.17 2.09
C LEU A 61 -10.41 -0.23 2.80
N GLN A 62 -9.93 0.46 3.83
CA GLN A 62 -10.73 1.39 4.64
C GLN A 62 -10.68 2.82 4.10
N GLY A 63 -9.56 3.20 3.46
CA GLY A 63 -9.40 4.56 2.98
C GLY A 63 -8.20 4.76 2.08
N CYS A 64 -8.25 5.88 1.34
CA CYS A 64 -7.18 6.36 0.49
C CYS A 64 -6.97 7.85 0.79
N VAL A 65 -5.79 8.19 1.30
CA VAL A 65 -5.41 9.56 1.61
C VAL A 65 -4.40 10.02 0.57
N GLN A 66 -4.73 11.11 -0.13
CA GLN A 66 -3.80 11.80 -1.01
C GLN A 66 -3.36 13.11 -0.35
N ARG A 67 -2.06 13.27 -0.10
CA ARG A 67 -1.48 14.48 0.46
C ARG A 67 -0.92 15.34 -0.67
N GLY A 68 -1.32 16.62 -0.70
CA GLY A 68 -0.92 17.64 -1.68
C GLY A 68 0.43 18.24 -1.38
#